data_AF-A0A9D2D7B8-F1
#
_entry.id   AF-A0A9D2D7B8-F1
#
_cell.length_a   1.000
_cell.length_b   1.000
_cell.length_c   1.000
_cell.angle_alpha   90.00
_cell.angle_beta   90.00
_cell.angle_gamma   90.00
#
_symmetry.space_group_name_H-M   'P 1'
#
loop_
_entity.id
_entity.type
_entity.pdbx_description
1 polymer ?
#
loop_
_entity_poly.entity_id
_entity_poly.type
_entity_poly.pdbx_seq_one_letter_code
_entity_poly.pdbx_strand_id
1 'polypeptide(L)'
;MKTFKTPIYDNIEFAFTTSTYSTTGNTYVGIHSKENDCIEPYCNLTVNLDMQLGKGLAFIDVNNADKKLLLFLEEQGFISPTGVTMPSGFVVYPLYRLNLDKIGEYEFLGEYSYGK
;
A
#
# COMPACT_ATOMS: atom_id res chain seq x y z
N MET A 1 2.63 -14.79 -9.96
CA MET A 1 2.22 -13.77 -8.97
C MET A 1 0.71 -13.80 -8.81
N LYS A 2 0.21 -13.32 -7.68
CA LYS A 2 -1.21 -13.32 -7.31
C LYS A 2 -1.80 -11.92 -7.47
N THR A 3 -3.12 -11.85 -7.47
CA THR A 3 -3.89 -10.59 -7.34
C THR A 3 -4.89 -10.78 -6.21
N PHE A 4 -5.46 -9.67 -5.71
CA PHE A 4 -6.53 -9.70 -4.72
C PHE A 4 -7.70 -8.85 -5.18
N LYS A 5 -8.89 -9.17 -4.67
CA LYS A 5 -10.10 -8.34 -4.83
C LYS A 5 -10.39 -7.61 -3.54
N THR A 6 -10.94 -6.42 -3.63
CA THR A 6 -11.31 -5.60 -2.48
C THR A 6 -12.82 -5.67 -2.26
N PRO A 7 -13.33 -5.38 -1.05
CA PRO A 7 -14.77 -5.27 -0.80
C PRO A 7 -15.38 -3.97 -1.36
N ILE A 8 -14.64 -3.20 -2.15
CA ILE A 8 -15.06 -1.90 -2.69
C ILE A 8 -15.51 -2.05 -4.16
N TYR A 9 -14.80 -2.87 -4.94
CA TYR A 9 -15.05 -3.07 -6.36
C TYR A 9 -15.10 -4.55 -6.71
N ASP A 10 -16.21 -5.00 -7.30
CA ASP A 10 -16.44 -6.43 -7.58
C ASP A 10 -15.65 -6.96 -8.79
N ASN A 11 -15.38 -6.08 -9.77
CA ASN A 11 -14.81 -6.41 -11.07
C ASN A 11 -13.38 -5.90 -11.28
N ILE A 12 -12.74 -5.37 -10.23
CA ILE A 12 -11.37 -4.84 -10.31
C ILE A 12 -10.43 -5.75 -9.53
N GLU A 13 -9.33 -6.13 -10.16
CA GLU A 13 -8.23 -6.82 -9.49
C GLU A 13 -7.20 -5.82 -8.98
N PHE A 14 -6.51 -6.19 -7.91
CA PHE A 14 -5.50 -5.35 -7.28
C PHE A 14 -4.22 -6.13 -7.03
N ALA A 15 -3.10 -5.43 -7.05
CA ALA A 15 -1.80 -5.95 -6.70
C ALA A 15 -0.92 -4.84 -6.11
N PHE A 16 0.19 -5.22 -5.49
CA PHE A 16 1.13 -4.26 -4.90
C PHE A 16 2.32 -4.00 -5.82
N THR A 17 2.99 -2.88 -5.55
CA THR A 17 4.36 -2.62 -6.00
C THR A 17 5.17 -2.16 -4.81
N THR A 18 6.38 -2.71 -4.64
CA THR A 18 7.27 -2.35 -3.53
C THR A 18 8.53 -1.64 -4.03
N SER A 19 8.95 -0.61 -3.32
CA SER A 19 10.21 0.10 -3.58
C SER A 19 10.71 0.75 -2.28
N THR A 20 11.55 1.77 -2.38
CA THR A 20 12.00 2.59 -1.25
C THR A 20 11.81 4.08 -1.55
N TYR A 21 11.42 4.84 -0.54
CA TYR A 21 11.44 6.30 -0.62
C TYR A 21 12.89 6.79 -0.66
N SER A 22 13.21 7.64 -1.64
CA SER A 22 14.57 8.09 -1.89
C SER A 22 15.17 8.93 -0.76
N THR A 23 14.36 9.63 0.03
CA THR A 23 14.84 10.55 1.08
C THR A 23 15.13 9.86 2.41
N THR A 24 14.30 8.88 2.80
CA THR A 24 14.39 8.21 4.11
C THR A 24 14.93 6.79 4.01
N GLY A 25 14.89 6.19 2.81
CA GLY A 25 15.15 4.77 2.59
C GLY A 25 14.03 3.86 3.11
N ASN A 26 12.91 4.43 3.60
CA ASN A 26 11.79 3.66 4.11
C ASN A 26 11.10 2.86 3.00
N THR A 27 10.46 1.76 3.36
CA THR A 27 9.69 0.95 2.41
C THR A 27 8.53 1.74 1.82
N TYR A 28 8.45 1.75 0.49
CA TYR A 28 7.29 2.21 -0.26
C TYR A 28 6.45 1.01 -0.67
N VAL A 29 5.13 1.09 -0.48
CA VAL A 29 4.16 0.17 -1.06
C VAL A 29 3.09 0.98 -1.80
N GLY A 30 2.99 0.75 -3.10
CA GLY A 30 1.87 1.20 -3.94
C GLY A 30 0.86 0.07 -4.15
N ILE A 31 -0.37 0.46 -4.47
CA ILE A 31 -1.44 -0.45 -4.90
C ILE A 31 -1.85 -0.03 -6.32
N HIS A 32 -1.95 -1.01 -7.19
CA HIS A 32 -2.41 -0.84 -8.56
C HIS A 32 -3.73 -1.59 -8.73
N SER A 33 -4.57 -1.09 -9.61
CA SER A 33 -5.79 -1.75 -10.08
C SER A 33 -5.60 -2.26 -11.51
N LYS A 34 -6.29 -3.34 -11.85
CA LYS A 34 -6.39 -3.84 -13.22
C LYS A 34 -7.84 -4.05 -13.60
N GLU A 35 -8.25 -3.39 -14.68
CA GLU A 35 -9.56 -3.56 -15.32
C GLU A 35 -9.35 -3.68 -16.84
N ASN A 36 -10.00 -4.66 -17.48
CA ASN A 36 -9.92 -4.89 -18.94
C ASN A 36 -8.48 -4.92 -19.51
N ASP A 37 -7.56 -5.59 -18.80
CA ASP A 37 -6.14 -5.68 -19.13
C ASP A 37 -5.30 -4.39 -19.01
N CYS A 38 -5.90 -3.28 -18.56
CA CYS A 38 -5.20 -2.04 -18.26
C CYS A 38 -4.82 -1.98 -16.77
N ILE A 39 -3.53 -1.83 -16.47
CA ILE A 39 -3.01 -1.64 -15.12
C ILE A 39 -2.81 -0.15 -14.86
N GLU A 40 -3.45 0.36 -13.82
CA GLU A 40 -3.38 1.77 -13.40
C GLU A 40 -2.97 1.89 -11.92
N PRO A 41 -2.28 2.98 -11.53
CA PRO A 41 -2.08 3.31 -10.12
C PRO A 41 -3.43 3.54 -9.42
N TYR A 42 -3.65 2.87 -8.29
CA TYR A 42 -4.84 3.08 -7.47
C TYR A 42 -4.55 4.05 -6.32
N CYS A 43 -3.63 3.68 -5.41
CA CYS A 43 -3.20 4.56 -4.33
C CYS A 43 -1.81 4.17 -3.81
N ASN A 44 -1.18 5.06 -3.06
CA ASN A 44 -0.05 4.68 -2.21
C ASN A 44 -0.60 4.12 -0.91
N LEU A 45 -0.15 2.93 -0.50
CA LEU A 45 -0.52 2.38 0.81
C LEU A 45 0.30 3.03 1.92
N THR A 46 1.57 3.29 1.65
CA THR A 46 2.48 3.95 2.59
C THR A 46 2.57 5.44 2.33
N VAL A 47 2.88 6.21 3.37
CA VAL A 47 3.28 7.61 3.27
C VAL A 47 4.70 7.78 3.82
N ASN A 48 5.49 8.64 3.17
CA ASN A 48 6.82 8.98 3.65
C ASN A 48 6.73 10.18 4.59
N LEU A 49 7.23 10.01 5.81
CA LEU A 49 7.39 11.08 6.78
C LEU A 49 8.88 11.20 7.13
N ASP A 50 9.32 12.37 7.57
CA ASP A 50 10.74 12.70 7.78
C ASP A 50 11.34 12.02 9.02
N MET A 51 11.31 10.68 9.01
CA MET A 51 11.78 9.79 10.05
C MET A 51 12.18 8.48 9.39
N GLN A 52 13.40 8.02 9.65
CA GLN A 52 13.81 6.68 9.23
C GLN A 52 13.16 5.61 10.11
N LEU A 53 12.64 4.57 9.47
CA LEU A 53 11.94 3.46 10.12
C LEU A 53 12.76 2.17 10.04
N GLY A 54 12.46 1.24 10.94
CA GLY A 54 12.97 -0.13 10.85
C GLY A 54 12.40 -0.88 9.64
N LYS A 55 13.13 -1.89 9.15
CA LYS A 55 12.68 -2.71 8.02
C LYS A 55 11.28 -3.29 8.28
N GLY A 56 10.40 -3.18 7.30
CA GLY A 56 9.03 -3.68 7.38
C GLY A 56 8.10 -2.84 8.26
N LEU A 57 8.52 -1.64 8.69
CA LEU A 57 7.64 -0.66 9.30
C LEU A 57 7.34 0.46 8.29
N ALA A 58 6.09 0.91 8.25
CA ALA A 58 5.67 2.03 7.44
C ALA A 58 4.47 2.76 8.06
N PHE A 59 4.41 4.07 7.85
CA PHE A 59 3.17 4.82 8.12
C PHE A 59 2.19 4.59 6.97
N ILE A 60 0.93 4.30 7.31
CA ILE A 60 -0.13 4.04 6.34
C ILE A 60 -0.80 5.35 5.94
N ASP A 61 -1.00 5.56 4.63
CA ASP A 61 -1.67 6.75 4.09
C ASP A 61 -3.19 6.69 4.30
N VAL A 62 -3.62 6.96 5.53
CA VAL A 62 -5.04 7.06 5.90
C VAL A 62 -5.74 8.29 5.33
N ASN A 63 -5.00 9.19 4.67
CA ASN A 63 -5.56 10.39 4.06
C ASN A 63 -6.12 10.10 2.66
N ASN A 64 -5.42 9.25 1.89
CA ASN A 64 -5.81 8.93 0.52
C ASN A 64 -6.28 7.48 0.33
N ALA A 65 -5.97 6.55 1.22
CA ALA A 65 -6.44 5.17 1.12
C ALA A 65 -7.83 4.97 1.74
N ASP A 66 -8.69 4.24 1.05
CA ASP A 66 -10.03 3.90 1.55
C ASP A 66 -10.00 3.10 2.85
N LYS A 67 -10.82 3.49 3.83
CA LYS A 67 -10.91 2.79 5.12
C LYS A 67 -11.29 1.32 4.99
N LYS A 68 -12.18 0.99 4.04
CA LYS A 68 -12.58 -0.40 3.76
C LYS A 68 -11.43 -1.23 3.19
N LEU A 69 -10.57 -0.62 2.36
CA LEU A 69 -9.37 -1.25 1.85
C LEU A 69 -8.39 -1.52 2.98
N LEU A 70 -8.13 -0.54 3.84
CA LEU A 70 -7.22 -0.71 4.98
C LEU A 70 -7.69 -1.81 5.93
N LEU A 71 -8.97 -1.85 6.29
CA LEU A 71 -9.54 -2.90 7.13
C LEU A 71 -9.38 -4.28 6.47
N PHE A 72 -9.66 -4.40 5.17
CA PHE A 72 -9.44 -5.63 4.43
C PHE A 72 -7.97 -6.06 4.47
N LEU A 73 -7.03 -5.14 4.25
CA LEU A 73 -5.60 -5.45 4.26
C LEU A 73 -5.12 -5.92 5.65
N GLU A 74 -5.67 -5.37 6.72
CA GLU A 74 -5.45 -5.83 8.09
C GLU A 74 -6.01 -7.23 8.34
N GLU A 75 -7.29 -7.46 8.00
CA GLU A 75 -7.97 -8.74 8.19
C GLU A 75 -7.30 -9.87 7.40
N GLN A 76 -6.79 -9.54 6.20
CA GLN A 76 -6.03 -10.48 5.40
C GLN A 76 -4.58 -10.62 5.86
N GLY A 77 -4.08 -9.82 6.81
CA GLY A 77 -2.73 -9.94 7.34
C GLY A 77 -1.62 -9.48 6.39
N PHE A 78 -1.92 -8.53 5.49
CA PHE A 78 -0.90 -7.81 4.72
C PHE A 78 -0.20 -6.77 5.59
N ILE A 79 -0.96 -6.14 6.50
CA ILE A 79 -0.48 -5.13 7.42
C ILE A 79 -0.99 -5.41 8.83
N SER A 80 -0.29 -4.95 9.86
CA SER A 80 -0.73 -5.07 11.24
C SER A 80 -0.42 -3.81 12.04
N PRO A 81 -1.39 -3.28 12.81
CA PRO A 81 -1.19 -2.04 13.56
C PRO A 81 -0.16 -2.23 14.67
N THR A 82 0.65 -1.20 14.91
CA THR A 82 1.61 -1.20 16.03
C THR A 82 1.10 -0.46 17.27
N GLY A 83 0.02 0.32 17.14
CA GLY A 83 -0.48 1.25 18.16
C GLY A 83 0.25 2.59 18.22
N VAL A 84 1.32 2.77 17.44
CA VAL A 84 2.06 4.03 17.34
C VAL A 84 1.47 4.90 16.23
N THR A 85 1.43 6.21 16.45
CA THR A 85 0.97 7.20 15.46
C THR A 85 1.94 8.37 15.39
N MET A 86 2.00 9.05 14.25
CA MET A 86 2.78 10.27 14.09
C MET A 86 1.96 11.38 13.42
N PRO A 87 1.87 12.58 14.03
CA PRO A 87 1.25 13.73 13.39
C PRO A 87 2.18 14.34 12.33
N SER A 88 1.66 14.65 11.15
CA SER A 88 2.35 15.45 10.13
C SER A 88 2.16 16.96 10.30
N GLY A 89 1.29 17.38 11.22
CA GLY A 89 0.75 18.73 11.32
C GLY A 89 -0.59 18.94 10.60
N PHE A 90 -1.01 18.00 9.76
CA PHE A 90 -2.34 17.99 9.11
C PHE A 90 -3.10 16.67 9.38
N VAL A 91 -2.42 15.52 9.27
CA VAL A 91 -2.99 14.19 9.48
C VAL A 91 -2.18 13.45 10.55
N VAL A 92 -2.85 12.59 11.32
CA VAL A 92 -2.19 11.64 12.22
C VAL A 92 -2.11 10.30 11.51
N TYR A 93 -0.90 9.90 11.13
CA TYR A 93 -0.66 8.67 10.38
C TYR A 93 -0.29 7.53 11.34
N PRO A 94 -0.95 6.36 11.27
CA PRO A 94 -0.63 5.24 12.11
C PRO A 94 0.53 4.41 11.53
N LEU A 95 1.38 3.89 12.42
CA LEU A 95 2.51 3.03 12.08
C LEU A 95 2.07 1.56 12.07
N TYR A 96 2.42 0.87 11.00
CA TYR A 96 2.09 -0.55 10.79
C TYR A 96 3.35 -1.37 10.54
N ARG A 97 3.27 -2.67 10.86
CA ARG A 97 4.15 -3.69 10.29
C ARG A 97 3.58 -4.16 8.96
N LEU A 98 4.45 -4.22 7.95
CA LEU A 98 4.18 -4.78 6.64
C LEU A 98 4.62 -6.24 6.62
N ASN A 99 3.75 -7.12 6.14
CA ASN A 99 4.11 -8.48 5.80
C ASN A 99 4.70 -8.50 4.37
N LEU A 100 5.97 -8.11 4.25
CA LEU A 100 6.63 -7.92 2.95
C LEU A 100 6.70 -9.21 2.13
N ASP A 101 6.86 -10.36 2.78
CA ASP A 101 6.88 -11.66 2.08
C ASP A 101 5.53 -11.92 1.42
N LYS A 102 4.43 -11.72 2.16
CA LYS A 102 3.08 -11.87 1.62
C LYS A 102 2.78 -10.83 0.56
N ILE A 103 3.14 -9.56 0.78
CA ILE A 103 2.93 -8.47 -0.18
C ILE A 103 3.62 -8.78 -1.51
N GLY A 104 4.86 -9.28 -1.47
CA GLY A 104 5.64 -9.64 -2.66
C GLY A 104 5.07 -10.80 -3.47
N GLU A 105 4.11 -11.56 -2.94
CA GLU A 105 3.39 -12.56 -3.73
C GLU A 105 2.38 -11.95 -4.71
N TYR A 106 1.94 -10.70 -4.48
CA TYR A 106 0.85 -10.05 -5.20
C TYR A 106 1.37 -8.87 -6.02
N GLU A 107 1.58 -9.11 -7.31
CA GLU A 107 2.10 -8.13 -8.27
C GLU A 107 1.48 -8.42 -9.65
N PHE A 108 1.23 -7.37 -10.42
CA PHE A 108 0.83 -7.56 -11.81
C PHE A 108 2.03 -7.88 -12.69
N LEU A 109 1.83 -8.81 -13.62
CA LEU A 109 2.75 -9.05 -14.72
C LEU A 109 2.28 -8.22 -15.92
N GLY A 110 3.09 -7.26 -16.39
CA GLY A 110 2.78 -6.48 -17.59
C GLY A 110 3.30 -5.05 -17.54
N GLU A 111 3.04 -4.30 -18.62
CA GLU A 111 3.36 -2.87 -18.69
C GLU A 111 2.30 -2.05 -17.95
N TYR A 112 2.76 -1.17 -17.07
CA TYR A 112 1.91 -0.20 -16.40
C TYR A 112 1.51 0.87 -17.41
N SER A 113 0.21 1.14 -17.52
CA SER A 113 -0.30 2.22 -18.36
C SER A 113 -0.08 3.53 -17.63
N TYR A 114 1.13 4.06 -17.66
CA TYR A 114 1.35 5.47 -17.31
C TYR A 114 0.71 6.29 -18.44
N GLY A 115 -0.35 7.03 -18.10
CA GLY A 115 -1.07 7.87 -19.04
C GLY A 115 -0.11 8.65 -19.95
N LYS A 116 -0.33 8.54 -21.26
CA LYS A 116 0.37 9.38 -22.25
C LYS A 116 0.00 10.84 -22.07
#